data_AF-A0A1H7HQ48-F1
#
_entry.id   AF-A0A1H7HQ48-F1
#
_cell.length_a   1.000
_cell.length_b   1.000
_cell.length_c   1.000
_cell.angle_alpha   90.00
_cell.angle_beta   90.00
_cell.angle_gamma   90.00
#
_symmetry.space_group_name_H-M   'P 1'
#
loop_
_entity.id
_entity.type
_entity.pdbx_description
1 polymer ?
#
loop_
_entity_poly.entity_id
_entity_poly.type
_entity_poly.pdbx_seq_one_letter_code
_entity_poly.pdbx_strand_id
1 'polypeptide(L)' 'MKILVTGNAGFIGFHTARRLLERGDSVVGFDVVNDYYDPVIKEARLAILEETASRTGSAYTFIPPTWPICKR' A
#
# COMPACT_ATOMS: atom_id res chain seq x y z
N MET A 1 4.69 -15.04 -5.22
CA MET A 1 4.99 -14.24 -6.44
C MET A 1 5.19 -12.78 -6.06
N LYS A 2 5.76 -11.95 -6.95
CA LYS A 2 5.92 -10.50 -6.72
C LYS A 2 4.85 -9.72 -7.51
N ILE A 3 4.00 -8.95 -6.82
CA ILE A 3 2.79 -8.35 -7.39
C ILE A 3 2.80 -6.84 -7.16
N LEU A 4 2.54 -6.06 -8.22
CA LEU A 4 2.33 -4.62 -8.14
C LEU A 4 0.85 -4.32 -7.88
N VAL A 5 0.55 -3.56 -6.83
CA VAL A 5 -0.79 -3.09 -6.49
C VAL A 5 -0.83 -1.57 -6.58
N THR A 6 -1.55 -1.05 -7.56
CA THR A 6 -1.83 0.37 -7.71
C THR A 6 -3.03 0.77 -6.86
N GLY A 7 -3.01 1.95 -6.24
CA GLY A 7 -4.08 2.43 -5.37
C GLY A 7 -4.13 1.70 -4.02
N ASN A 8 -2.99 1.21 -3.52
CA ASN A 8 -2.93 0.31 -2.37
C ASN A 8 -3.30 0.96 -1.03
N ALA A 9 -3.26 2.29 -0.93
CA ALA A 9 -3.75 3.03 0.23
C ALA A 9 -5.26 3.33 0.14
N GLY A 10 -5.87 3.11 -1.03
CA GLY A 10 -7.31 3.13 -1.25
C GLY A 10 -8.03 1.94 -0.60
N PHE A 11 -9.37 1.97 -0.58
CA PHE A 11 -10.19 0.93 0.05
C PHE A 11 -9.95 -0.47 -0.55
N ILE A 12 -10.13 -0.61 -1.87
CA ILE A 12 -9.98 -1.89 -2.57
C ILE A 12 -8.53 -2.34 -2.58
N GLY A 13 -7.60 -1.42 -2.87
CA GLY A 13 -6.17 -1.74 -2.94
C GLY A 13 -5.62 -2.23 -1.60
N PHE A 14 -6.05 -1.64 -0.49
CA PHE A 14 -5.66 -2.08 0.86
C PHE A 14 -6.08 -3.53 1.12
N HIS A 15 -7.36 -3.86 0.92
CA HIS A 15 -7.85 -5.21 1.16
C HIS A 15 -7.21 -6.24 0.22
N THR A 16 -6.96 -5.86 -1.02
CA THR A 16 -6.30 -6.71 -2.01
C THR A 16 -4.84 -6.97 -1.61
N ALA A 17 -4.07 -5.93 -1.30
CA ALA A 17 -2.68 -6.05 -0.86
C ALA A 17 -2.56 -6.90 0.41
N ARG A 18 -3.43 -6.67 1.41
CA ARG A 18 -3.45 -7.45 2.65
C ARG A 18 -3.66 -8.94 2.37
N ARG A 19 -4.65 -9.28 1.53
CA ARG A 19 -4.97 -10.69 1.21
C ARG A 19 -3.84 -11.40 0.46
N LEU A 20 -3.10 -10.66 -0.38
CA LEU A 20 -1.92 -11.17 -1.09
C LEU A 20 -0.76 -11.41 -0.12
N LEU A 21 -0.48 -10.48 0.78
CA LEU A 21 0.54 -10.65 1.83
C LEU A 21 0.21 -11.86 2.73
N GLU A 22 -1.05 -12.02 3.13
CA GLU A 22 -1.53 -13.18 3.90
C GLU A 22 -1.44 -14.51 3.14
N ARG A 23 -1.40 -14.47 1.81
CA ARG A 23 -1.15 -15.66 0.99
C ARG A 23 0.34 -16.04 0.92
N GLY A 24 1.24 -15.18 1.38
CA GLY A 24 2.69 -15.35 1.24
C GLY A 24 3.29 -14.66 0.01
N ASP A 25 2.52 -13.81 -0.69
CA ASP A 25 3.03 -13.07 -1.84
C ASP A 25 3.77 -11.81 -1.42
N SER A 26 4.74 -11.40 -2.23
CA SER A 26 5.40 -10.11 -2.09
C SER A 26 4.60 -9.04 -2.83
N VAL A 27 4.35 -7.90 -2.17
CA VAL A 27 3.55 -6.80 -2.74
C VAL A 27 4.39 -5.54 -2.85
N VAL A 28 4.41 -4.95 -4.05
CA VAL A 28 4.88 -3.59 -4.30
C VAL A 28 3.66 -2.71 -4.42
N GLY A 29 3.51 -1.74 -3.52
CA GLY A 29 2.42 -0.77 -3.50
C GLY A 29 2.78 0.53 -4.20
N PHE A 30 1.88 1.07 -5.00
CA PHE A 30 1.99 2.42 -5.58
C PHE A 30 0.66 3.14 -5.42
N ASP A 31 0.64 4.31 -4.78
CA ASP A 31 -0.58 5.10 -4.58
C ASP A 31 -0.31 6.58 -4.87
N VAL A 32 -1.20 7.23 -5.61
CA VAL A 32 -1.20 8.68 -5.69
C VAL A 32 -1.90 9.19 -4.45
N VAL A 33 -1.10 9.64 -3.47
CA VAL A 33 -1.59 10.30 -2.26
C VAL A 33 -2.11 11.70 -2.64
N ASN A 34 -3.21 11.79 -3.40
CA ASN A 34 -3.90 13.05 -3.67
C ASN A 34 -4.76 13.43 -2.45
N ASP A 35 -4.90 14.73 -2.20
CA ASP A 35 -5.57 15.36 -1.04
C ASP A 35 -7.10 15.12 -0.96
N TYR A 36 -7.64 14.20 -1.75
CA TYR A 36 -9.07 13.85 -1.77
C TYR A 36 -9.51 13.05 -0.54
N TYR A 37 -8.57 12.61 0.32
CA TYR A 37 -8.82 11.96 1.62
C TYR A 37 -7.75 12.38 2.64
N ASP A 38 -8.13 12.48 3.91
CA ASP A 38 -7.22 12.76 5.02
C ASP A 38 -5.99 11.82 4.98
N PRO A 39 -4.76 12.35 4.83
CA PRO A 39 -3.54 11.56 4.70
C PRO A 39 -3.34 10.58 5.87
N VAL A 40 -3.89 10.89 7.05
CA VAL A 40 -3.84 10.04 8.23
C VAL A 40 -4.45 8.65 7.97
N ILE A 41 -5.53 8.57 7.18
CA ILE A 41 -6.19 7.29 6.86
C ILE A 41 -5.31 6.44 5.93
N LYS A 42 -4.62 7.07 4.98
CA LYS A 42 -3.73 6.38 4.05
C LYS A 42 -2.50 5.87 4.76
N GLU A 43 -1.90 6.68 5.63
CA GLU A 43 -0.75 6.28 6.46
C GLU A 43 -1.09 5.11 7.39
N ALA A 44 -2.23 5.16 8.07
CA ALA A 44 -2.69 4.07 8.94
C ALA A 44 -2.85 2.74 8.17
N ARG A 45 -3.36 2.79 6.93
CA ARG A 45 -3.49 1.59 6.07
C ARG A 45 -2.14 1.05 5.63
N LEU A 46 -1.20 1.92 5.27
CA LEU A 46 0.15 1.51 4.89
C LEU A 46 0.87 0.82 6.06
N ALA A 47 0.73 1.35 7.28
CA ALA A 47 1.27 0.74 8.50
C ALA A 47 0.71 -0.68 8.75
N ILE A 48 -0.60 -0.88 8.55
CA ILE A 48 -1.22 -2.21 8.68
C ILE A 48 -0.67 -3.19 7.62
N LEU A 49 -0.36 -2.72 6.40
CA LEU A 49 0.25 -3.57 5.37
C LEU A 49 1.68 -3.97 5.73
N GLU A 50 2.47 -3.06 6.31
CA GLU A 50 3.81 -3.37 6.84
C GLU A 50 3.76 -4.39 7.99
N GLU A 51 2.82 -4.22 8.92
CA GLU A 51 2.61 -5.16 10.01
C GLU A 51 2.18 -6.53 9.48
N THR A 52 1.25 -6.56 8.52
CA THR A 52 0.78 -7.81 7.90
C THR A 52 1.93 -8.53 7.20
N ALA A 53 2.79 -7.81 6.49
CA ALA A 53 3.97 -8.36 5.84
C ALA A 53 4.93 -8.98 6.85
N SER A 54 5.21 -8.26 7.94
CA SER A 54 6.06 -8.74 9.04
C SER A 54 5.50 -10.01 9.70
N ARG A 55 4.19 -10.04 9.96
CA ARG A 55 3.49 -11.19 10.56
C ARG A 55 3.52 -12.44 9.67
N THR A 56 3.46 -12.26 8.36
CA THR A 56 3.33 -13.35 7.38
C THR A 56 4.67 -13.80 6.80
N GLY A 57 5.75 -13.06 7.07
CA GLY A 57 7.05 -13.28 6.44
C GLY A 57 7.09 -12.85 4.97
N SER A 58 6.07 -12.13 4.51
CA SER A 58 5.96 -11.61 3.14
C SER A 58 6.71 -10.29 3.00
N ALA A 59 7.20 -9.97 1.80
CA ALA A 59 7.84 -8.69 1.53
C ALA A 59 6.81 -7.64 1.06
N TYR A 60 6.82 -6.48 1.70
CA TYR A 60 6.02 -5.33 1.28
C TYR A 60 6.92 -4.11 1.03
N THR A 61 6.66 -3.39 -0.05
CA THR A 61 7.38 -2.15 -0.37
C THR A 61 6.40 -1.13 -0.91
N PHE A 62 6.32 0.03 -0.26
CA PHE A 62 5.53 1.15 -0.76
C PHE A 62 6.40 2.11 -1.56
N ILE A 63 5.93 2.48 -2.76
CA ILE A 63 6.57 3.46 -3.63
C ILE A 63 5.66 4.70 -3.68
N PRO A 64 6.06 5.82 -3.05
CA PRO A 64 5.31 7.07 -3.12
C PRO A 64 5.45 7.72 -4.51
N PRO A 65 4.52 8.61 -4.90
CA PRO A 65 4.65 9.37 -6.13
C PRO A 65 5.79 10.37 -5.97
N THR A 66 6.81 10.26 -6.81
CA THR A 66 8.00 11.14 -6.79
C THR A 66 7.79 12.45 -7.56
N TRP A 67 6.62 12.65 -8.16
CA TRP A 67 6.37 13.78 -9.06
C TRP A 67 5.85 15.02 -8.33
N PRO A 68 6.42 16.22 -8.54
CA PRO A 68 6.01 17.47 -7.89
C PRO A 68 4.58 17.95 -8.23
N ILE A 69 3.84 17.22 -9.07
CA ILE A 69 2.48 17.58 -9.51
C ILE A 69 1.39 17.03 -8.56
N CYS A 70 1.65 15.97 -7.78
CA CYS A 70 0.66 15.35 -6.88
C CYS A 70 0.60 15.93 -5.45
N LYS A 71 1.24 17.08 -5.20
CA LYS A 71 1.22 17.80 -3.90
C LYS A 71 0.46 19.13 -3.96
N ARG A 72 -0.50 19.28 -4.90
CA ARG A 72 -1.34 20.48 -5.00
C ARG A 72 -2.81 20.13 -4.91
#